data_AF-A0A1S7FSZ4-F1
#
_entry.id   AF-A0A1S7FSZ4-F1
#
_cell.length_a   1.000
_cell.length_b   1.000
_cell.length_c   1.000
_cell.angle_alpha   90.00
_cell.angle_beta   90.00
_cell.angle_gamma   90.00
#
_symmetry.space_group_name_H-M   'P 1'
#
loop_
_entity.id
_entity.type
_entity.pdbx_description
1 polymer ?
#
loop_
_entity_poly.entity_id
_entity_poly.type
_entity_poly.pdbx_seq_one_letter_code
_entity_poly.pdbx_strand_id
1 'polypeptide(L)'
;MASKNVSNIYVNPAKDNFPKTDGGVTIVIENKNAFGVDSKIKSEKFNETKGIWETACVLQGSEGGLMPHERVEDFLLSTHFFKKGAGKYRIYYEFYKATNLPIPYTSKLGTLTTSVFNIK
;
A
#
# COMPACT_ATOMS: atom_id res chain seq x y z
N MET A 1 -2.25 -12.00 -10.81
CA MET A 1 -2.83 -10.95 -9.94
C MET A 1 -3.06 -9.71 -10.79
N ALA A 2 -4.21 -9.06 -10.69
CA ALA A 2 -4.57 -7.96 -11.57
C ALA A 2 -3.80 -6.70 -11.19
N SER A 3 -2.94 -6.23 -12.11
CA SER A 3 -2.34 -4.90 -12.04
C SER A 3 -3.43 -3.85 -12.05
N LYS A 4 -3.50 -3.04 -10.99
CA LYS A 4 -4.39 -1.88 -10.95
C LYS A 4 -3.55 -0.64 -11.24
N ASN A 5 -3.91 0.08 -12.30
CA ASN A 5 -3.36 1.38 -12.65
C ASN A 5 -4.27 2.47 -12.05
N VAL A 6 -3.66 3.43 -11.36
CA VAL A 6 -4.34 4.66 -10.94
C VAL A 6 -3.42 5.83 -11.27
N SER A 7 -3.83 6.71 -12.18
CA SER A 7 -3.10 7.93 -12.51
C SER A 7 -1.61 7.69 -12.84
N ASN A 8 -1.36 6.69 -13.69
CA ASN A 8 -0.02 6.23 -14.10
C ASN A 8 0.85 5.65 -12.98
N ILE A 9 0.22 5.26 -11.87
CA ILE A 9 0.86 4.52 -10.77
C ILE A 9 0.38 3.08 -10.82
N TYR A 10 1.32 2.15 -10.82
CA TYR A 10 1.06 0.71 -10.89
C TYR A 10 1.39 0.09 -9.55
N VAL A 11 0.45 -0.68 -9.00
CA VAL A 11 0.67 -1.43 -7.76
C VAL A 11 0.38 -2.89 -8.01
N ASN A 12 1.37 -3.73 -7.75
CA ASN A 12 1.26 -5.17 -7.86
C ASN A 12 1.71 -5.82 -6.54
N PRO A 13 0.86 -6.64 -5.90
CA PRO A 13 1.36 -7.59 -4.91
C PRO A 13 2.30 -8.56 -5.64
N ALA A 14 3.57 -8.58 -5.26
CA ALA A 14 4.58 -9.38 -5.93
C ALA A 14 4.75 -10.76 -5.27
N LYS A 15 4.68 -10.82 -3.93
CA LYS A 15 4.87 -12.07 -3.19
C LYS A 15 4.29 -12.03 -1.79
N ASP A 16 3.84 -13.19 -1.32
CA ASP A 16 3.52 -13.47 0.08
C ASP A 16 4.72 -14.21 0.70
N ASN A 17 5.27 -13.68 1.79
CA ASN A 17 6.40 -14.26 2.52
C ASN A 17 6.08 -14.51 4.02
N PHE A 18 4.81 -14.71 4.40
CA PHE A 18 4.41 -14.87 5.82
C PHE A 18 5.19 -15.89 6.68
N PRO A 19 5.71 -17.03 6.18
CA PRO A 19 6.37 -18.02 7.05
C PRO A 19 7.86 -17.76 7.34
N LYS A 20 8.45 -16.63 6.92
CA LYS A 20 9.86 -16.30 7.16
C LYS A 20 10.02 -15.34 8.34
N THR A 21 11.20 -15.29 8.94
CA THR A 21 11.57 -14.43 10.09
C THR A 21 11.24 -12.95 9.89
N ASP A 22 11.18 -12.47 8.65
CA ASP A 22 10.77 -11.10 8.26
C ASP A 22 9.36 -11.05 7.61
N GLY A 23 8.50 -12.03 7.87
CA GLY A 23 7.28 -12.30 7.10
C GLY A 23 6.38 -11.08 6.82
N GLY A 24 5.66 -11.13 5.69
CA GLY A 24 4.84 -10.01 5.24
C GLY A 24 4.38 -10.12 3.80
N VAL A 25 3.77 -9.03 3.30
CA VAL A 25 3.39 -8.88 1.89
C VAL A 25 4.37 -7.96 1.19
N THR A 26 4.91 -8.45 0.09
CA THR A 26 5.85 -7.73 -0.75
C THR A 26 5.09 -7.09 -1.91
N ILE A 27 5.29 -5.78 -2.09
CA ILE A 27 4.52 -4.98 -3.03
C ILE A 27 5.47 -4.22 -3.94
N VAL A 28 5.20 -4.30 -5.24
CA VAL A 28 5.89 -3.51 -6.25
C VAL A 28 5.02 -2.31 -6.58
N ILE A 29 5.60 -1.13 -6.46
CA ILE A 29 4.96 0.13 -6.85
C ILE A 29 5.84 0.81 -7.90
N GLU A 30 5.24 1.19 -9.02
CA GLU A 30 5.89 1.89 -10.12
C GLU A 30 5.16 3.21 -10.39
N ASN A 31 5.89 4.31 -10.33
CA ASN A 31 5.41 5.63 -10.69
C ASN A 31 5.86 5.96 -12.13
N LYS A 32 4.94 5.97 -13.09
CA LYS A 32 5.27 6.37 -14.48
C LYS A 32 5.09 7.86 -14.75
N ASN A 33 4.80 8.67 -13.73
CA ASN A 33 4.67 10.11 -13.89
C ASN A 33 6.05 10.79 -13.96
N ALA A 34 6.07 11.98 -14.59
CA ALA A 34 7.22 12.87 -14.62
C ALA A 34 7.41 13.69 -13.32
N PHE A 35 6.63 13.39 -12.28
CA PHE A 35 6.67 14.05 -10.97
C PHE A 35 6.67 12.99 -9.86
N GLY A 36 7.15 13.36 -8.68
CA GLY A 36 7.16 12.46 -7.52
C GLY A 36 5.74 12.18 -6.99
N VAL A 37 5.55 11.07 -6.29
CA VAL A 37 4.26 10.65 -5.75
C VAL A 37 4.41 10.24 -4.29
N ASP A 38 3.63 10.87 -3.43
CA ASP A 38 3.48 10.43 -2.05
C ASP A 38 2.37 9.40 -1.96
N SER A 39 2.54 8.44 -1.05
CA SER A 39 1.53 7.42 -0.79
C SER A 39 1.18 7.33 0.69
N LYS A 40 -0.11 7.11 0.95
CA LYS A 40 -0.63 6.71 2.25
C LYS A 40 -1.14 5.30 2.15
N ILE A 41 -0.66 4.44 3.05
CA ILE A 41 -0.92 3.01 3.01
C ILE A 41 -1.75 2.62 4.23
N LYS A 42 -2.83 1.89 4.00
CA LYS A 42 -3.72 1.39 5.03
C LYS A 42 -3.89 -0.11 4.88
N SER A 43 -3.68 -0.85 5.97
CA SER A 43 -4.10 -2.24 6.09
C SER A 43 -5.52 -2.28 6.64
N GLU A 44 -6.40 -3.04 5.97
CA GLU A 44 -7.76 -3.32 6.43
C GLU A 44 -7.91 -4.81 6.69
N LYS A 45 -8.48 -5.15 7.85
CA LYS A 45 -8.83 -6.52 8.23
C LYS A 45 -10.35 -6.68 8.12
N PHE A 46 -10.80 -7.77 7.52
CA PHE A 46 -12.21 -8.10 7.49
C PHE A 46 -12.68 -8.58 8.87
N ASN A 47 -13.71 -7.95 9.40
CA ASN A 47 -14.39 -8.36 10.62
C ASN A 47 -15.58 -9.25 10.23
N GLU A 48 -15.44 -10.57 10.40
CA GLU A 48 -16.48 -11.54 10.01
C GLU A 48 -17.77 -11.37 10.82
N THR A 49 -17.67 -10.96 12.09
CA THR A 49 -18.84 -10.74 12.96
C THR A 49 -19.71 -9.57 12.48
N LYS A 50 -19.08 -8.50 11.97
CA LYS A 50 -19.79 -7.30 11.51
C LYS A 50 -19.99 -7.26 9.99
N GLY A 51 -19.33 -8.13 9.23
CA GLY A 51 -19.34 -8.11 7.77
C GLY A 51 -18.68 -6.87 7.14
N ILE A 52 -17.79 -6.18 7.87
CA ILE A 52 -17.16 -4.91 7.43
C ILE A 52 -15.63 -4.99 7.42
N TRP A 53 -15.00 -4.14 6.62
CA TRP A 53 -13.56 -3.92 6.64
C TRP A 53 -13.19 -2.88 7.68
N GLU A 54 -12.38 -3.27 8.68
CA GLU A 54 -11.91 -2.37 9.72
C GLU A 54 -10.43 -2.03 9.49
N THR A 55 -10.07 -0.77 9.73
CA THR A 55 -8.66 -0.35 9.72
C THR A 55 -7.87 -1.17 10.74
N ALA A 56 -6.80 -1.83 10.27
CA ALA A 56 -5.85 -2.53 11.12
C ALA A 56 -4.64 -1.63 11.44
N CYS A 57 -4.09 -0.97 10.42
CA CYS A 57 -2.98 -0.03 10.58
C CYS A 57 -2.99 1.02 9.44
N VAL A 58 -2.43 2.19 9.72
CA VAL A 58 -2.21 3.25 8.74
C VAL A 58 -0.75 3.67 8.84
N LEU A 59 -0.05 3.65 7.71
CA LEU A 59 1.24 4.28 7.53
C LEU A 59 1.01 5.56 6.73
N GLN A 60 1.13 6.70 7.40
CA GLN A 60 1.10 8.01 6.74
C GLN A 60 2.53 8.43 6.46
N GLY A 61 2.85 8.60 5.17
CA GLY A 61 4.14 9.08 4.70
C GLY A 61 5.17 7.98 4.61
N SER A 62 5.71 7.76 3.42
CA SER A 62 7.12 7.41 3.36
C SER A 62 7.90 8.70 3.58
N GLU A 63 8.90 8.67 4.45
CA GLU A 63 10.02 9.60 4.33
C GLU A 63 10.68 9.32 2.97
N GLY A 64 10.26 10.05 1.93
CA GLY A 64 10.68 9.83 0.55
C GLY A 64 9.55 9.28 -0.30
N GLY A 65 8.72 10.16 -0.87
CA GLY A 65 7.78 9.80 -1.94
C GLY A 65 8.51 9.14 -3.12
N LEU A 66 7.76 8.38 -3.91
CA LEU A 66 8.27 7.76 -5.13
C LEU A 66 8.73 8.84 -6.10
N MET A 67 9.98 8.81 -6.52
CA MET A 67 10.53 9.74 -7.50
C MET A 67 9.88 9.55 -8.87
N PRO A 68 9.98 10.55 -9.78
CA PRO A 68 9.55 10.38 -11.17
C PRO A 68 10.16 9.14 -11.80
N HIS A 69 9.36 8.34 -12.50
CA HIS A 69 9.80 7.11 -13.19
C HIS A 69 10.43 6.04 -12.27
N GLU A 70 10.24 6.16 -10.95
CA GLU A 70 10.78 5.20 -10.00
C GLU A 70 9.91 3.94 -9.90
N ARG A 71 10.59 2.80 -9.77
CA ARG A 71 10.00 1.52 -9.42
C ARG A 71 10.62 1.03 -8.14
N VAL A 72 9.82 0.94 -7.09
CA VAL A 72 10.21 0.29 -5.84
C VAL A 72 9.79 -1.17 -5.95
N GLU A 73 10.80 -2.02 -6.05
CA GLU A 73 10.64 -3.46 -5.94
C GLU A 73 10.67 -3.85 -4.47
N ASP A 74 9.76 -4.74 -4.12
CA ASP A 74 9.74 -5.42 -2.85
C ASP A 74 9.56 -4.57 -1.57
N PHE A 75 8.67 -3.58 -1.62
CA PHE A 75 8.22 -2.89 -0.40
C PHE A 75 7.54 -3.89 0.54
N LEU A 76 8.23 -4.26 1.63
CA LEU A 76 7.77 -5.22 2.61
C LEU A 76 6.86 -4.56 3.64
N LEU A 77 5.59 -4.89 3.60
CA LEU A 77 4.69 -4.68 4.73
C LEU A 77 4.82 -5.87 5.68
N SER A 78 5.57 -5.69 6.77
CA SER A 78 5.84 -6.78 7.72
C SER A 78 4.60 -7.19 8.52
N THR A 79 4.63 -8.36 9.17
CA THR A 79 3.59 -8.83 10.11
C THR A 79 3.23 -7.79 11.19
N HIS A 80 4.20 -6.98 11.62
CA HIS A 80 3.99 -5.88 12.57
C HIS A 80 3.06 -4.80 12.03
N PHE A 81 2.99 -4.60 10.72
CA PHE A 81 2.03 -3.70 10.08
C PHE A 81 0.59 -4.24 10.17
N PHE A 82 0.42 -5.56 10.21
CA PHE A 82 -0.90 -6.18 10.19
C PHE A 82 -1.57 -6.28 11.56
N LYS A 83 -0.82 -6.05 12.66
CA LYS A 83 -1.17 -5.85 14.11
C LYS A 83 -2.27 -6.70 14.76
N LYS A 84 -3.10 -7.41 13.98
CA LYS A 84 -4.36 -8.06 14.36
C LYS A 84 -4.31 -9.58 14.11
N GLY A 85 -3.12 -10.15 13.89
CA GLY A 85 -2.94 -11.61 13.72
C GLY A 85 -3.56 -12.18 12.43
N ALA A 86 -3.80 -13.49 12.40
CA ALA A 86 -4.39 -14.17 11.25
C ALA A 86 -5.76 -13.63 10.84
N GLY A 87 -6.10 -13.71 9.55
CA GLY A 87 -7.41 -13.31 9.01
C GLY A 87 -7.38 -12.87 7.55
N LYS A 88 -8.51 -12.35 7.05
CA LYS A 88 -8.61 -11.78 5.69
C LYS A 88 -8.22 -10.31 5.70
N TYR A 89 -7.34 -9.92 4.80
CA TYR A 89 -6.77 -8.58 4.68
C TYR A 89 -6.87 -8.05 3.25
N ARG A 90 -6.90 -6.73 3.13
CA ARG A 90 -6.64 -6.00 1.89
C ARG A 90 -5.87 -4.73 2.22
N ILE A 91 -5.14 -4.22 1.23
CA ILE A 91 -4.35 -3.00 1.39
C ILE A 91 -4.98 -1.91 0.54
N TYR A 92 -5.14 -0.74 1.15
CA TYR A 92 -5.69 0.45 0.55
C TYR A 92 -4.61 1.52 0.45
N TYR A 93 -4.46 2.08 -0.74
CA TYR A 93 -3.51 3.14 -1.10
C TYR A 93 -4.26 4.41 -1.44
N GLU A 94 -3.73 5.53 -0.97
CA GLU A 94 -4.05 6.86 -1.49
C GLU A 94 -2.78 7.47 -2.06
N PHE A 95 -2.88 7.99 -3.28
CA PHE A 95 -1.76 8.62 -3.96
C PHE A 95 -1.97 10.12 -4.08
N TYR A 96 -0.89 10.85 -3.87
CA TYR A 96 -0.84 12.31 -3.93
C TYR A 96 0.34 12.72 -4.79
N LYS A 97 0.19 13.81 -5.54
CA LYS A 97 1.32 14.38 -6.30
C LYS A 97 2.34 14.94 -5.31
N ALA A 98 3.58 14.47 -5.27
CA ALA A 98 4.57 15.07 -4.37
C ALA A 98 4.79 16.55 -4.75
N THR A 99 4.95 17.42 -3.74
CA THR A 99 5.46 18.78 -3.93
C THR A 99 6.66 19.02 -3.05
N ASN A 100 7.50 19.95 -3.49
CA ASN A 100 8.63 20.47 -2.72
C ASN A 100 8.18 21.38 -1.55
N LEU A 101 6.90 21.36 -1.17
CA LEU A 101 6.35 22.20 -0.12
C LEU A 101 6.05 21.36 1.11
N PRO A 102 6.44 21.80 2.31
CA PRO A 102 6.04 21.15 3.54
C PRO A 102 4.54 21.37 3.75
N ILE A 103 3.71 20.38 3.35
CA ILE A 103 2.33 20.06 3.79
C ILE A 103 1.36 21.28 3.94
N PRO A 104 0.15 21.28 3.33
CA PRO A 104 -0.70 20.09 3.25
C PRO A 104 -1.22 19.74 1.85
N TYR A 105 -1.10 18.46 1.53
CA TYR A 105 -1.90 17.72 0.55
C TYR A 105 -2.13 18.43 -0.78
N THR A 106 -1.09 18.34 -1.57
CA THR A 106 -1.13 18.27 -3.01
C THR A 106 -2.23 17.36 -3.56
N SER A 107 -2.73 17.71 -4.74
CA SER A 107 -3.88 17.07 -5.39
C SER A 107 -3.84 15.54 -5.30
N LYS A 108 -4.88 14.97 -4.68
CA LYS A 108 -5.10 13.52 -4.64
C LYS A 108 -5.19 12.99 -6.07
N LEU A 109 -4.30 12.07 -6.42
CA LEU A 109 -4.21 11.46 -7.73
C LEU A 109 -5.22 10.31 -7.87
N GLY A 110 -5.50 9.61 -6.77
CA GLY A 110 -6.49 8.53 -6.76
C GLY A 110 -6.28 7.55 -5.61
N THR A 111 -7.02 6.45 -5.66
CA THR A 111 -6.99 5.40 -4.64
C THR A 111 -6.95 4.03 -5.27
N LEU A 112 -6.29 3.08 -4.62
CA LEU A 112 -6.15 1.71 -5.10
C LEU A 112 -6.36 0.75 -3.94
N THR A 113 -7.17 -0.29 -4.15
CA THR A 113 -7.32 -1.38 -3.18
C THR A 113 -6.85 -2.68 -3.80
N THR A 114 -5.96 -3.39 -3.11
CA THR A 114 -5.48 -4.70 -3.56
C THR A 114 -6.59 -5.74 -3.55
N SER A 115 -6.35 -6.89 -4.20
CA SER A 115 -7.15 -8.08 -3.94
C SER A 115 -7.05 -8.50 -2.47
N VAL A 116 -8.08 -9.21 -2.00
CA VAL A 116 -8.08 -9.80 -0.65
C VAL A 116 -7.05 -10.93 -0.58
N PHE A 117 -6.33 -11.01 0.52
CA PHE A 117 -5.41 -12.09 0.85
C PHE A 117 -5.61 -12.54 2.31
N ASN A 118 -5.14 -13.73 2.64
CA ASN A 118 -5.29 -14.31 3.97
C ASN A 118 -3.93 -14.39 4.66
N ILE A 119 -3.87 -13.92 5.89
CA ILE A 119 -2.77 -14.17 6.82
C ILE A 119 -3.16 -15.38 7.66
N LYS A 120 -2.32 -16.41 7.70
CA LYS A 120 -2.54 -17.62 8.51
C LYS A 120 -1.91 -17.48 9.89
#